data_AF-A0A087UPK8-F1
#
_entry.id   AF-A0A087UPK8-F1
#
_cell.length_a   1.000
_cell.length_b   1.000
_cell.length_c   1.000
_cell.angle_alpha   90.00
_cell.angle_beta   90.00
_cell.angle_gamma   90.00
#
_symmetry.space_group_name_H-M   'P 1'
#
loop_
_entity.id
_entity.type
_entity.pdbx_description
1 polymer ?
#
loop_
_entity_poly.entity_id
_entity_poly.type
_entity_poly.pdbx_seq_one_letter_code
_entity_poly.pdbx_strand_id
1 'polypeptide(L)'
;MFVQVTIYKQIKDMLIFLSAFRDIKLFYTKSHIGTTSNELADRLAKAATKNQVIDVEVKTSFDSLKSLLKRKSLTLWQAKWNDPDSKGRFTYNLISTVREDA
;
A
#
# COMPACT_ATOMS: atom_id res chain seq x y z
N MET A 1 1.42 -3.26 -22.14
CA MET A 1 0.04 -3.53 -21.64
C MET A 1 0.01 -4.21 -20.27
N PHE A 2 0.93 -5.14 -19.93
CA PHE A 2 0.95 -5.82 -18.63
C PHE A 2 1.46 -5.00 -17.43
N VAL A 3 2.27 -3.95 -17.66
CA VAL A 3 2.90 -3.19 -16.56
C VAL A 3 1.90 -2.27 -15.81
N GLN A 4 0.95 -1.64 -16.52
CA GLN A 4 -0.01 -0.71 -15.89
C GLN A 4 -1.02 -1.41 -14.95
N VAL A 5 -1.46 -2.62 -15.29
CA VAL A 5 -2.44 -3.36 -14.49
C VAL A 5 -1.83 -3.77 -13.14
N THR A 6 -0.55 -4.13 -13.13
CA THR A 6 0.19 -4.51 -11.92
C THR A 6 0.38 -3.33 -10.97
N ILE A 7 0.72 -2.16 -11.51
CA ILE A 7 0.94 -0.92 -10.72
C ILE A 7 -0.37 -0.47 -10.05
N TYR A 8 -1.48 -0.47 -10.78
CA TYR A 8 -2.78 -0.08 -10.22
C TYR A 8 -3.17 -0.96 -9.02
N LYS A 9 -3.03 -2.28 -9.16
CA LYS A 9 -3.37 -3.24 -8.10
C LYS A 9 -2.51 -2.99 -6.85
N GLN A 10 -1.21 -2.77 -7.04
CA GLN A 10 -0.28 -2.51 -5.93
C GLN A 10 -0.56 -1.19 -5.20
N ILE A 11 -0.87 -0.11 -5.92
CA ILE A 11 -1.24 1.18 -5.31
C ILE A 11 -2.55 1.05 -4.53
N LYS A 12 -3.53 0.33 -5.10
CA LYS A 12 -4.82 0.10 -4.45
C LYS A 12 -4.68 -0.70 -3.16
N ASP A 13 -3.94 -1.81 -3.19
CA ASP A 13 -3.69 -2.65 -2.01
C ASP A 13 -2.94 -1.87 -0.92
N MET A 14 -2.01 -0.99 -1.30
CA MET A 14 -1.30 -0.11 -0.39
C MET A 14 -2.21 0.94 0.27
N LEU A 15 -3.07 1.60 -0.50
CA LEU A 15 -4.01 2.60 0.03
C LEU A 15 -5.02 1.95 1.00
N ILE A 16 -5.48 0.74 0.67
CA ILE A 16 -6.35 -0.05 1.56
C ILE A 16 -5.60 -0.40 2.86
N PHE A 17 -4.35 -0.87 2.77
CA PHE A 17 -3.54 -1.15 3.95
C PHE A 17 -3.36 0.10 4.82
N LEU A 18 -3.02 1.26 4.23
CA LEU A 18 -2.83 2.51 4.97
C LEU A 18 -4.12 2.99 5.65
N SER A 19 -5.27 2.80 5.01
CA SER A 19 -6.57 3.14 5.60
C SER A 19 -6.95 2.27 6.81
N ALA A 20 -6.29 1.13 7.01
CA ALA A 20 -6.50 0.30 8.20
C ALA A 20 -5.75 0.83 9.45
N PHE A 21 -4.76 1.72 9.28
CA PHE A 21 -3.95 2.26 10.38
C PHE A 21 -4.08 3.77 10.57
N ARG A 22 -4.86 4.45 9.72
CA ARG A 22 -5.14 5.89 9.75
C ARG A 22 -6.58 6.14 9.33
N ASP A 23 -7.20 7.23 9.80
CA ASP A 23 -8.54 7.63 9.36
C ASP A 23 -8.48 8.24 7.95
N ILE A 24 -8.36 7.36 6.96
CA ILE A 24 -8.32 7.70 5.53
C ILE A 24 -9.54 7.09 4.87
N LYS A 25 -10.38 7.91 4.25
CA LYS A 25 -11.54 7.47 3.48
C LYS A 25 -11.26 7.59 1.99
N LEU A 26 -11.39 6.48 1.28
CA LEU A 26 -11.22 6.41 -0.17
C LEU A 26 -12.58 6.48 -0.84
N PHE A 27 -12.71 7.36 -1.83
CA PHE A 27 -13.92 7.51 -2.64
C PHE A 27 -13.59 7.40 -4.11
N TYR A 28 -14.49 6.78 -4.88
CA TYR A 28 -14.43 6.84 -6.34
C TYR A 28 -15.20 8.07 -6.81
N THR A 29 -14.57 8.88 -7.67
CA THR A 29 -15.24 9.94 -8.41
C THR A 29 -15.44 9.49 -9.85
N LYS A 30 -16.63 9.71 -10.40
CA LYS A 30 -16.91 9.40 -11.79
C LYS A 30 -16.12 10.34 -12.70
N SER A 31 -15.56 9.78 -13.78
CA SER A 31 -14.79 10.54 -14.76
C SER A 31 -15.69 11.56 -15.48
N HIS A 32 -15.12 12.72 -15.84
CA HIS A 32 -15.76 13.76 -16.66
C HIS A 32 -17.01 14.44 -16.06
N ILE A 33 -17.19 14.39 -14.73
CA ILE A 33 -18.30 15.10 -14.06
C ILE A 33 -18.00 16.59 -13.80
N GLY A 34 -16.81 17.09 -14.10
CA GLY A 34 -16.51 18.50 -13.82
C GLY A 34 -16.02 18.78 -12.41
N THR A 35 -15.66 17.74 -11.62
CA THR A 35 -15.17 17.97 -10.24
C THR A 35 -13.82 18.68 -10.30
N THR A 36 -13.81 19.98 -9.96
CA THR A 36 -12.64 20.87 -10.12
C THR A 36 -11.35 20.28 -9.55
N SER A 37 -11.41 19.63 -8.38
CA SER A 37 -10.25 18.99 -7.76
C SER A 37 -9.73 17.77 -8.54
N ASN A 38 -10.63 16.94 -9.08
CA ASN A 38 -10.26 15.77 -9.88
C ASN A 38 -9.69 16.19 -11.25
N GLU A 39 -10.28 17.22 -11.87
CA GLU A 39 -9.78 17.77 -13.12
C GLU A 39 -8.44 18.49 -12.96
N LEU A 40 -8.24 19.19 -11.85
CA LEU A 40 -6.94 19.75 -11.51
C LEU A 40 -5.89 18.64 -11.33
N ALA A 41 -6.21 17.57 -10.60
CA ALA A 41 -5.32 16.43 -10.43
C ALA A 41 -4.95 15.76 -11.77
N ASP A 42 -5.93 15.53 -12.64
CA ASP A 42 -5.70 14.96 -13.99
C ASP A 42 -4.86 15.89 -14.87
N ARG A 43 -5.12 17.20 -14.86
CA ARG A 43 -4.31 18.19 -15.58
C ARG A 43 -2.86 18.22 -15.10
N LEU A 44 -2.64 18.20 -13.79
CA LEU A 44 -1.29 18.17 -13.21
C LEU A 44 -0.57 16.87 -13.56
N ALA A 45 -1.24 15.72 -13.48
CA ALA A 45 -0.66 14.44 -13.88
C ALA A 45 -0.26 14.43 -15.36
N LYS A 46 -1.11 14.96 -16.25
CA LYS A 46 -0.81 15.11 -17.69
C LYS A 46 0.30 16.11 -17.99
N ALA A 47 0.46 17.15 -17.17
CA ALA A 47 1.55 18.10 -17.30
C ALA A 47 2.88 17.46 -16.89
N ALA A 48 2.88 16.72 -15.78
CA ALA A 48 4.06 16.03 -15.27
C ALA A 48 4.60 14.98 -16.26
N THR A 49 3.72 14.26 -16.97
CA THR A 49 4.17 13.26 -17.99
C THR A 49 4.85 13.89 -19.20
N LYS A 50 4.64 15.19 -19.44
CA LYS A 50 5.26 15.95 -20.54
C LYS A 50 6.53 16.68 -20.09
N ASN A 51 6.78 16.78 -18.78
CA ASN A 51 7.97 17.42 -18.26
C ASN A 51 9.17 16.48 -18.45
N GLN A 52 10.26 17.01 -18.98
CA GLN A 52 11.52 16.25 -19.15
C GLN A 52 12.35 16.24 -17.86
N VAL A 53 12.03 17.12 -16.92
CA VAL A 53 12.70 17.23 -15.63
C VAL A 53 11.85 16.57 -14.55
N ILE A 54 12.47 15.71 -13.74
CA ILE A 54 11.83 15.10 -12.58
C ILE A 54 11.89 16.10 -11.43
N ASP A 55 10.77 16.76 -11.14
CA ASP A 55 10.68 17.78 -10.07
C ASP A 55 10.76 17.16 -8.67
N VAL A 56 10.28 15.91 -8.52
CA VAL A 56 10.26 15.17 -7.24
C VAL A 56 10.80 13.77 -7.47
N GLU A 57 12.01 13.52 -6.99
CA GLU A 57 12.57 12.17 -6.91
C GLU A 57 12.02 11.48 -5.66
N VAL A 58 11.19 10.45 -5.83
CA VAL A 58 10.77 9.59 -4.73
C VAL A 58 11.98 8.73 -4.32
N LYS A 59 12.78 9.25 -3.39
CA LYS A 59 14.03 8.62 -2.90
C LYS A 59 13.85 7.21 -2.34
N THR A 60 12.62 6.87 -1.97
CA THR A 60 12.28 5.52 -1.50
C THR A 60 11.85 4.70 -2.70
N SER A 61 12.71 3.77 -3.14
CA SER A 61 12.33 2.84 -4.19
C SER A 61 11.06 2.08 -3.79
N PHE A 62 10.26 1.69 -4.77
CA PHE A 62 9.07 0.87 -4.53
C PHE A 62 9.41 -0.41 -3.74
N ASP A 63 10.60 -0.98 -3.98
CA ASP A 63 11.11 -2.13 -3.22
C ASP A 63 11.41 -1.81 -1.75
N SER A 64 11.91 -0.61 -1.47
CA SER A 64 12.12 -0.13 -0.10
C SER A 64 10.79 0.03 0.64
N LEU A 65 9.79 0.57 -0.05
CA LEU A 65 8.43 0.69 0.50
C LEU A 65 7.79 -0.69 0.71
N LYS A 66 7.93 -1.61 -0.25
CA LYS A 66 7.46 -3.00 -0.16
C LYS A 66 8.11 -3.70 1.04
N SER A 67 9.42 -3.54 1.21
CA SER A 67 10.18 -4.10 2.33
C SER A 67 9.74 -3.54 3.68
N LEU A 68 9.51 -2.22 3.74
CA LEU A 68 9.00 -1.55 4.94
C LEU A 68 7.61 -2.08 5.33
N LEU A 69 6.71 -2.19 4.36
CA LEU A 69 5.34 -2.68 4.57
C LEU A 69 5.33 -4.13 5.04
N LYS A 70 6.13 -4.98 4.39
CA LYS A 70 6.30 -6.38 4.75
C LYS A 70 6.79 -6.56 6.18
N ARG A 71 7.81 -5.79 6.58
CA ARG A 71 8.32 -5.77 7.96
C ARG A 71 7.23 -5.37 8.95
N LYS A 72 6.44 -4.33 8.63
CA LYS A 72 5.30 -3.91 9.46
C LYS A 72 4.22 -4.99 9.56
N SER A 73 3.87 -5.65 8.45
CA SER A 73 2.91 -6.75 8.44
C SER A 73 3.37 -7.93 9.29
N LEU A 74 4.64 -8.33 9.20
CA LEU A 74 5.23 -9.38 10.04
C LEU A 74 5.18 -9.00 11.53
N THR A 75 5.50 -7.75 11.89
CA THR A 75 5.39 -7.28 13.29
C THR A 75 3.97 -7.39 13.81
N LEU A 76 2.98 -6.96 13.02
CA LEU A 76 1.57 -7.03 13.41
C LEU A 76 1.06 -8.47 13.51
N TRP A 77 1.47 -9.33 12.58
CA TRP A 77 1.17 -10.74 12.61
C TRP A 77 1.78 -11.42 13.83
N GLN A 78 3.05 -11.13 14.14
CA GLN A 78 3.70 -11.63 15.34
C GLN A 78 2.98 -11.17 16.61
N ALA A 79 2.54 -9.90 16.67
CA ALA A 79 1.80 -9.40 17.81
C ALA A 79 0.47 -10.15 18.02
N LYS A 80 -0.27 -10.40 16.92
CA LYS A 80 -1.49 -11.24 16.97
C LYS A 80 -1.20 -12.69 17.29
N TRP A 81 -0.08 -13.22 16.84
CA TRP A 81 0.31 -14.61 17.11
C TRP A 81 0.65 -14.82 18.58
N ASN A 82 1.30 -13.83 19.19
CA ASN A 82 1.63 -13.82 20.60
C ASN A 82 0.41 -13.63 21.51
N ASP A 83 -0.72 -13.16 20.97
CA ASP A 83 -1.94 -12.92 21.73
C ASP A 83 -2.42 -14.22 22.41
N PRO A 84 -2.46 -14.27 23.76
CA PRO A 84 -2.87 -15.46 24.49
C PRO A 84 -4.32 -15.85 24.30
N ASP A 85 -5.18 -14.91 23.94
CA ASP A 85 -6.61 -15.13 23.72
C ASP A 85 -6.92 -15.59 22.28
N SER A 86 -5.88 -15.71 21.44
CA SER A 86 -6.00 -16.19 20.07
C SER A 86 -6.20 -17.72 19.99
N LYS A 87 -6.99 -18.15 19.00
CA LYS A 87 -7.18 -19.57 18.68
C LYS A 87 -5.91 -20.14 18.04
N GLY A 88 -5.64 -21.43 18.22
CA GLY A 88 -4.51 -22.12 17.55
C GLY A 88 -3.23 -22.23 18.38
N ARG A 89 -3.34 -22.21 19.71
CA ARG A 89 -2.20 -22.29 20.65
C ARG A 89 -1.31 -23.52 20.47
N PHE A 90 -1.87 -24.65 20.00
CA PHE A 90 -1.09 -25.83 19.65
C PHE A 90 -0.06 -25.51 18.54
N THR A 91 -0.49 -24.85 17.48
CA THR A 91 0.37 -24.44 16.36
C THR A 91 1.36 -23.34 16.79
N TYR A 92 0.95 -22.43 17.69
CA TYR A 92 1.85 -21.44 18.29
C TYR A 92 3.00 -22.09 19.05
N ASN A 93 2.71 -23.15 19.81
CA ASN A 93 3.74 -23.88 20.55
C ASN A 93 4.74 -24.60 19.61
N LEU A 94 4.31 -24.96 18.40
CA LEU A 94 5.17 -25.58 17.39
C LEU A 94 5.99 -24.53 16.62
N ILE A 95 5.37 -23.41 16.25
CA ILE A 95 6.00 -22.31 15.50
C ILE A 95 5.59 -21.01 16.17
N SER A 96 6.39 -20.53 17.11
CA SER A 96 6.08 -19.31 17.89
C SER A 96 6.47 -18.01 17.18
N THR A 97 7.27 -18.09 16.11
CA THR A 97 7.79 -16.93 15.39
C THR A 97 7.25 -16.90 13.96
N VAL A 98 6.59 -15.81 13.61
CA VAL A 98 6.20 -15.48 12.24
C VAL A 98 7.42 -14.93 11.52
N ARG A 99 7.86 -15.67 10.51
CA ARG A 99 9.01 -15.34 9.67
C ARG A 99 8.64 -15.62 8.22
N GLU A 100 9.45 -15.10 7.33
CA GLU A 100 9.22 -15.30 5.92
C GLU A 100 9.76 -16.65 5.45
N ASP A 101 9.05 -17.27 4.50
CA ASP A 101 9.52 -18.46 3.79
C ASP A 101 10.65 -18.03 2.84
N ALA A 102 11.78 -18.75 2.89
CA ALA A 102 12.98 -18.47 2.11
C ALA A 102 12.83 -18.82 0.62
#